data_AF-G0VIQ7-F1
#
_entry.id   AF-G0VIQ7-F1
#
_cell.length_a   1.000
_cell.length_b   1.000
_cell.length_c   1.000
_cell.angle_alpha   90.00
_cell.angle_beta   90.00
_cell.angle_gamma   90.00
#
_symmetry.space_group_name_H-M   'P 1'
#
loop_
_entity.id
_entity.type
_entity.pdbx_description
1 polymer ?
#
loop_
_entity_poly.entity_id
_entity_poly.type
_entity_poly.pdbx_seq_one_letter_code
_entity_poly.pdbx_strand_id
1 'polypeptide(L)'
;MSSLKEVYDLISQAELETRNGNLNVSINKYKNALSKTNCLLKMLKSEDVENDVTDAILMLRKDISKTIFELEDLVSKQRPDSKVGTVKNPTMLSSLAINPSMNVLGFSKTWDSTVNTNTNLERINPYNDPILRSITDKLQTNLLNLVSDNVQVFQKGDKEEFLQTITFAVEQNFDIFRKELGFYEQKKFTEYDSNLENALKENKKLTNQISKLKERWDSLVESARQKKKQVL
;
A
#
# COMPACT_ATOMS: atom_id res chain seq x y z
N MET A 1 3.12 -9.03 38.06
CA MET A 1 2.70 -9.75 36.82
C MET A 1 1.33 -9.34 36.28
N SER A 2 0.48 -8.58 37.00
CA SER A 2 -0.82 -8.07 36.50
C SER A 2 -0.69 -7.02 35.39
N SER A 3 0.37 -6.22 35.42
CA SER A 3 0.60 -5.09 34.51
C SER A 3 0.89 -5.48 33.05
N LEU A 4 1.58 -6.60 32.81
CA LEU A 4 1.87 -7.06 31.43
C LEU A 4 0.61 -7.63 30.77
N LYS A 5 -0.22 -8.34 31.54
CA LYS A 5 -1.52 -8.83 31.07
C LYS A 5 -2.42 -7.67 30.63
N GLU A 6 -2.45 -6.59 31.41
CA GLU A 6 -3.19 -5.38 31.03
C GLU A 6 -2.68 -4.72 29.74
N VAL A 7 -1.38 -4.81 29.45
CA VAL A 7 -0.81 -4.33 28.17
C VAL A 7 -1.32 -5.18 27.01
N TYR A 8 -1.32 -6.51 27.15
CA TYR A 8 -1.84 -7.40 26.12
C TYR A 8 -3.36 -7.28 25.93
N ASP A 9 -4.12 -7.07 27.01
CA ASP A 9 -5.56 -6.82 26.92
C ASP A 9 -5.85 -5.51 26.17
N LEU A 10 -5.04 -4.45 26.39
CA LEU A 10 -5.15 -3.20 25.65
C LEU A 10 -4.77 -3.34 24.17
N ILE A 11 -3.75 -4.14 23.85
CA ILE A 11 -3.36 -4.44 22.46
C ILE A 11 -4.48 -5.21 21.76
N SER A 12 -5.03 -6.25 22.40
CA SER A 12 -6.14 -7.03 21.84
C SER A 12 -7.37 -6.16 21.56
N GLN A 13 -7.70 -5.26 22.49
CA GLN A 13 -8.78 -4.28 22.29
C GLN A 13 -8.46 -3.26 21.19
N ALA A 14 -7.20 -2.88 20.98
CA ALA A 14 -6.81 -1.98 19.89
C ALA A 14 -6.86 -2.67 18.51
N GLU A 15 -6.46 -3.95 18.43
CA GLU A 15 -6.59 -4.75 17.22
C GLU A 15 -8.05 -4.94 16.80
N LEU A 16 -8.95 -5.17 17.76
CA LEU A 16 -10.38 -5.27 17.49
C LEU A 16 -10.95 -3.96 16.90
N GLU A 17 -10.57 -2.80 17.46
CA GLU A 17 -10.99 -1.49 16.93
C GLU A 17 -10.39 -1.21 15.55
N THR A 18 -9.17 -1.70 15.28
CA THR A 18 -8.52 -1.61 13.97
C THR A 18 -9.31 -2.41 12.93
N ARG A 19 -9.77 -3.63 13.30
CA ARG A 19 -10.64 -4.45 12.43
C ARG A 19 -12.01 -3.81 12.20
N ASN A 20 -12.53 -3.08 13.18
CA ASN A 20 -13.81 -2.38 13.08
C ASN A 20 -13.72 -1.03 12.34
N GLY A 21 -12.54 -0.61 11.88
CA GLY A 21 -12.34 0.65 11.16
C GLY A 21 -12.25 1.91 12.03
N ASN A 22 -12.27 1.76 13.36
CA ASN A 22 -12.17 2.88 14.31
C ASN A 22 -10.70 3.24 14.60
N LEU A 23 -9.99 3.73 13.58
CA LEU A 23 -8.54 3.95 13.65
C LEU A 23 -8.13 4.95 14.76
N ASN A 24 -8.90 6.02 14.96
CA ASN A 24 -8.61 7.01 16.02
C ASN A 24 -8.72 6.42 17.44
N VAL A 25 -9.70 5.54 17.67
CA VAL A 25 -9.89 4.87 18.96
C VAL A 25 -8.78 3.83 19.18
N SER A 26 -8.41 3.10 18.12
CA SER A 26 -7.29 2.16 18.13
C SER A 26 -5.96 2.86 18.48
N ILE A 27 -5.65 3.99 17.84
CA ILE A 27 -4.43 4.78 18.12
C ILE A 27 -4.36 5.20 19.59
N ASN A 28 -5.47 5.66 20.18
CA ASN A 28 -5.52 6.04 21.59
C ASN A 28 -5.30 4.83 22.52
N LYS A 29 -5.84 3.65 22.18
CA LYS A 29 -5.61 2.42 22.93
C LYS A 29 -4.15 1.95 22.83
N TYR A 30 -3.51 2.04 21.65
CA TYR A 30 -2.09 1.76 21.50
C TYR A 30 -1.18 2.77 22.23
N LYS A 31 -1.54 4.06 22.26
CA LYS A 31 -0.83 5.07 23.06
C LYS A 31 -0.93 4.79 24.57
N ASN A 32 -2.07 4.29 25.04
CA ASN A 32 -2.25 3.84 26.42
C ASN A 32 -1.48 2.55 26.74
N ALA A 33 -1.39 1.60 25.79
CA ALA A 33 -0.52 0.43 25.94
C ALA A 33 0.95 0.84 26.03
N LEU A 34 1.40 1.78 25.18
CA LEU A 34 2.76 2.30 25.18
C LEU A 34 3.14 3.00 26.49
N SER A 35 2.24 3.79 27.08
CA SER A 35 2.48 4.46 28.36
C SER A 35 2.63 3.46 29.51
N LYS A 36 1.82 2.40 29.53
CA LYS A 36 1.95 1.29 30.49
C LYS A 36 3.24 0.48 30.29
N THR A 37 3.63 0.20 29.04
CA THR A 37 4.91 -0.47 28.73
C THR A 37 6.11 0.37 29.17
N ASN A 38 6.06 1.70 29.00
CA ASN A 38 7.10 2.60 29.50
C ASN A 38 7.15 2.69 31.03
N CYS A 39 6.01 2.57 31.71
CA CYS A 39 5.95 2.48 33.16
C CYS A 39 6.59 1.17 33.65
N LEU A 40 6.28 0.05 32.99
CA LEU A 40 6.90 -1.24 33.26
C LEU A 40 8.41 -1.21 33.08
N LEU A 41 8.89 -0.63 31.98
CA LEU A 41 10.32 -0.47 31.71
C LEU A 41 11.03 0.37 32.79
N LYS A 42 10.36 1.34 33.41
CA LYS A 42 10.94 2.12 34.52
C LYS A 42 11.02 1.30 35.81
N MET A 43 10.01 0.49 36.11
CA MET A 43 10.00 -0.40 37.29
C MET A 43 11.01 -1.54 37.15
N LEU A 44 11.16 -2.08 35.94
CA LEU A 44 12.15 -3.12 35.59
C LEU A 44 13.59 -2.63 35.51
N LYS A 45 13.82 -1.32 35.47
CA LYS A 45 15.17 -0.73 35.62
C LYS A 45 15.55 -0.49 37.08
N SER A 46 14.56 -0.46 37.99
CA SER A 46 14.78 -0.31 39.43
C SER A 46 14.86 -1.65 40.16
N GLU A 47 14.22 -2.69 39.63
CA GLU A 47 14.47 -4.08 40.03
C GLU A 47 15.50 -4.66 39.07
N ASP A 48 16.59 -5.24 39.57
CA ASP A 48 17.68 -5.83 38.79
C ASP A 48 17.22 -7.13 38.10
N VAL A 49 16.30 -7.00 37.13
CA VAL A 49 15.65 -8.12 36.43
C VAL A 49 16.47 -8.54 35.22
N GLU A 50 16.45 -9.85 34.90
CA GLU A 50 17.12 -10.46 33.75
C GLU A 50 17.00 -9.61 32.47
N ASN A 51 18.13 -9.42 31.79
CA ASN A 51 18.24 -8.65 30.56
C ASN A 51 17.26 -9.14 29.47
N ASP A 52 17.00 -10.45 29.41
CA ASP A 52 16.10 -11.05 28.41
C ASP A 52 14.64 -10.56 28.55
N VAL A 53 14.17 -10.33 29.79
CA VAL A 53 12.82 -9.80 30.06
C VAL A 53 12.75 -8.32 29.69
N THR A 54 13.83 -7.59 29.97
CA THR A 54 13.97 -6.18 29.60
C THR A 54 14.00 -6.02 28.08
N ASP A 55 14.72 -6.88 27.37
CA ASP A 55 14.82 -6.89 25.91
C ASP A 55 13.49 -7.28 25.26
N ALA A 56 12.76 -8.26 25.79
CA ALA A 56 11.43 -8.62 25.31
C ALA A 56 10.43 -7.45 25.44
N ILE A 57 10.51 -6.68 26.53
CA ILE A 57 9.65 -5.51 26.74
C ILE A 57 10.08 -4.32 25.86
N LEU A 58 11.38 -4.19 25.56
CA LEU A 58 11.88 -3.23 24.58
C LEU A 58 11.41 -3.56 23.16
N MET A 59 11.41 -4.85 22.78
CA MET A 59 10.84 -5.32 21.51
C MET A 59 9.35 -5.01 21.43
N LEU A 60 8.58 -5.33 22.48
CA LEU A 60 7.15 -5.01 22.54
C LEU A 60 6.89 -3.51 22.40
N ARG A 61 7.70 -2.65 23.03
CA ARG A 61 7.61 -1.20 22.88
C ARG A 61 7.86 -0.76 21.43
N LYS A 62 8.87 -1.34 20.77
CA LYS A 62 9.21 -1.03 19.37
C LYS A 62 8.07 -1.43 18.45
N ASP A 63 7.47 -2.59 18.68
CA ASP A 63 6.34 -3.09 17.89
C ASP A 63 5.10 -2.20 18.06
N ILE A 64 4.74 -1.84 19.29
CA ILE A 64 3.63 -0.90 19.57
C ILE A 64 3.88 0.47 18.93
N SER A 65 5.13 0.95 18.92
CA SER A 65 5.46 2.25 18.31
C SER A 65 5.33 2.19 16.79
N LYS A 66 5.73 1.08 16.18
CA LYS A 66 5.60 0.86 14.73
C LYS A 66 4.14 0.78 14.31
N THR A 67 3.31 0.06 15.06
CA THR A 67 1.87 -0.06 14.75
C THR A 67 1.16 1.28 14.89
N ILE A 68 1.51 2.11 15.87
CA ILE A 68 0.99 3.49 15.96
C ILE A 68 1.38 4.30 14.72
N PHE A 69 2.64 4.25 14.28
CA PHE A 69 3.10 4.99 13.10
C PHE A 69 2.37 4.55 11.83
N GLU A 70 2.19 3.24 11.62
CA GLU A 70 1.45 2.69 10.49
C GLU A 70 -0.04 3.11 10.53
N LEU A 71 -0.67 3.09 11.71
CA LEU A 71 -2.05 3.55 11.86
C LEU A 71 -2.21 5.05 11.63
N GLU A 72 -1.25 5.86 12.08
CA GLU A 72 -1.24 7.32 11.83
C GLU A 72 -1.02 7.63 10.34
N ASP A 73 -0.14 6.90 9.66
CA ASP A 73 0.04 6.99 8.20
C ASP A 73 -1.26 6.62 7.45
N LEU A 74 -1.91 5.53 7.85
CA LEU A 74 -3.21 5.12 7.28
C LEU A 74 -4.29 6.18 7.48
N VAL A 75 -4.38 6.79 8.67
CA VAL A 75 -5.32 7.90 8.94
C VAL A 75 -4.99 9.14 8.09
N SER A 76 -3.70 9.46 7.91
CA SER A 76 -3.27 10.59 7.10
C SER A 76 -3.64 10.43 5.62
N LYS A 77 -3.58 9.19 5.11
CA LYS A 77 -4.01 8.81 3.75
C LYS A 77 -5.53 8.71 3.60
N GLN A 78 -6.26 8.48 4.70
CA GLN A 78 -7.73 8.42 4.74
C GLN A 78 -8.42 9.80 4.79
N ARG A 79 -7.69 10.91 4.70
CA ARG A 79 -8.28 12.24 4.47
C ARG A 79 -8.35 12.56 2.97
N PRO A 80 -9.45 12.27 2.26
CA PRO A 80 -9.85 13.04 1.10
C PRO A 80 -11.04 13.90 1.50
N ASP A 81 -10.79 15.15 1.91
CA ASP A 81 -11.84 16.16 1.91
C ASP A 81 -11.23 17.55 1.74
N SER A 82 -10.92 17.87 0.48
CA SER A 82 -11.16 19.23 0.01
C SER A 82 -11.29 19.25 -1.52
N LYS A 83 -12.56 19.35 -1.95
CA LYS A 83 -13.03 19.99 -3.18
C LYS A 83 -12.69 19.32 -4.52
N VAL A 84 -13.77 18.83 -5.13
CA VAL A 84 -13.97 18.81 -6.59
C VAL A 84 -13.44 20.12 -7.19
N GLY A 85 -12.24 20.05 -7.76
CA GLY A 85 -11.63 21.10 -8.54
C GLY A 85 -11.43 20.57 -9.95
N THR A 86 -12.23 21.05 -10.88
CA THR A 86 -12.07 20.85 -12.32
C THR A 86 -10.73 21.43 -12.76
N VAL A 87 -9.67 20.62 -12.79
CA VAL A 87 -8.36 21.05 -13.31
C VAL A 87 -8.32 20.75 -14.80
N LYS A 88 -8.34 21.83 -15.58
CA LYS A 88 -8.08 21.83 -17.02
C LYS A 88 -6.69 21.26 -17.28
N ASN A 89 -6.62 20.35 -18.26
CA ASN A 89 -5.38 19.88 -18.87
C ASN A 89 -4.37 21.03 -19.10
N PRO A 90 -3.10 20.82 -18.79
CA PRO A 90 -2.02 21.26 -19.66
C PRO A 90 -1.56 20.03 -20.45
N THR A 91 -2.08 19.92 -21.67
CA THR A 91 -1.23 19.47 -22.79
C THR A 91 0.05 20.29 -22.74
N MET A 92 1.21 19.64 -22.61
CA MET A 92 2.56 20.02 -23.09
C MET A 92 3.61 19.28 -22.25
N LEU A 93 4.01 18.09 -22.71
CA LEU A 93 5.39 17.57 -22.65
C LEU A 93 5.43 16.20 -23.34
N SER A 94 5.33 16.25 -24.67
CA SER A 94 5.86 15.22 -25.55
C SER A 94 7.33 15.56 -25.81
N SER A 95 8.25 14.76 -25.27
CA SER A 95 9.56 14.46 -25.88
C SER A 95 10.43 13.68 -24.90
N LEU A 96 10.18 12.37 -24.83
CA LEU A 96 11.21 11.32 -24.70
C LEU A 96 10.52 10.03 -25.12
N ALA A 97 10.37 9.90 -26.44
CA ALA A 97 9.92 8.68 -27.08
C ALA A 97 11.00 7.62 -26.89
N ILE A 98 10.81 6.76 -25.90
CA ILE A 98 11.52 5.49 -25.82
C ILE A 98 10.74 4.52 -26.71
N ASN A 99 11.38 4.09 -27.80
CA ASN A 99 10.89 3.12 -28.78
C ASN A 99 10.13 1.95 -28.14
N PRO A 100 8.86 1.68 -28.52
CA PRO A 100 8.17 0.45 -28.17
C PRO A 100 8.49 -0.61 -29.23
N SER A 101 9.77 -0.94 -29.38
CA SER A 101 10.21 -2.07 -30.20
C SER A 101 10.76 -3.17 -29.30
N MET A 102 9.90 -3.64 -28.41
CA MET A 102 10.05 -4.92 -27.72
C MET A 102 8.66 -5.55 -27.71
N ASN A 103 8.40 -6.32 -28.78
CA ASN A 103 7.42 -7.39 -28.78
C ASN A 103 7.83 -8.39 -27.68
N VAL A 104 7.45 -8.09 -26.44
CA VAL A 104 7.39 -9.10 -25.37
C VAL A 104 5.95 -9.59 -25.37
N LEU A 105 5.79 -10.76 -25.98
CA LEU A 105 4.76 -11.78 -25.76
C LEU A 105 3.53 -11.35 -24.95
N GLY A 106 2.37 -11.47 -25.61
CA GLY A 106 1.05 -11.02 -25.16
C GLY A 106 0.76 -11.15 -23.66
N PHE A 107 0.74 -10.02 -22.98
CA PHE A 107 0.02 -9.87 -21.73
C PHE A 107 -1.48 -9.85 -22.04
N SER A 108 -2.10 -11.02 -21.87
CA SER A 108 -3.54 -11.19 -21.82
C SER A 108 -4.17 -10.18 -20.86
N LYS A 109 -5.34 -9.64 -21.22
CA LYS A 109 -6.19 -8.81 -20.37
C LYS A 109 -6.65 -9.66 -19.16
N THR A 110 -5.93 -9.62 -18.06
CA THR A 110 -6.14 -10.51 -16.89
C THR A 110 -7.23 -10.08 -15.91
N TRP A 111 -8.14 -9.19 -16.31
CA TRP A 111 -9.26 -8.76 -15.45
C TRP A 111 -10.53 -9.59 -15.65
N ASP A 112 -10.64 -10.35 -16.74
CA ASP A 112 -11.83 -11.17 -17.06
C ASP A 112 -11.65 -12.67 -16.70
N SER A 113 -10.59 -13.01 -15.97
CA SER A 113 -10.43 -14.38 -15.48
C SER A 113 -11.17 -14.54 -14.15
N THR A 114 -12.47 -14.74 -14.27
CA THR A 114 -13.26 -15.70 -13.48
C THR A 114 -12.75 -16.00 -12.06
N VAL A 115 -13.47 -15.42 -11.10
CA VAL A 115 -13.95 -16.07 -9.86
C VAL A 115 -13.49 -17.53 -9.71
N ASN A 116 -12.26 -17.72 -9.22
CA ASN A 116 -11.83 -18.98 -8.63
C ASN A 116 -11.01 -18.65 -7.38
N THR A 117 -11.58 -18.98 -6.23
CA THR A 117 -11.34 -18.35 -4.92
C THR A 117 -10.03 -18.75 -4.23
N ASN A 118 -9.02 -19.28 -4.92
CA ASN A 118 -7.79 -19.78 -4.29
C ASN A 118 -6.46 -19.18 -4.79
N THR A 119 -6.44 -18.26 -5.76
CA THR A 119 -5.18 -17.71 -6.33
C THR A 119 -4.95 -16.21 -6.07
N ASN A 120 -5.83 -15.55 -5.33
CA ASN A 120 -5.72 -14.10 -5.07
C ASN A 120 -4.57 -13.71 -4.12
N LEU A 121 -3.99 -14.65 -3.35
CA LEU A 121 -2.84 -14.35 -2.49
C LEU A 121 -1.53 -14.15 -3.27
N GLU A 122 -1.34 -14.80 -4.42
CA GLU A 122 -0.13 -14.64 -5.22
C GLU A 122 -0.10 -13.34 -6.05
N ARG A 123 -1.27 -12.77 -6.34
CA ARG A 123 -1.40 -11.48 -7.06
C ARG A 123 -1.14 -10.26 -6.18
N ILE A 124 -1.16 -10.42 -4.85
CA ILE A 124 -0.87 -9.36 -3.88
C ILE A 124 0.59 -9.43 -3.42
N ASN A 125 1.41 -10.35 -3.96
CA ASN A 125 2.82 -10.37 -3.64
C ASN A 125 3.57 -9.29 -4.44
N PRO A 126 4.03 -8.19 -3.81
CA PRO A 126 4.79 -7.14 -4.51
C PRO A 126 6.08 -7.68 -5.15
N TYR A 127 6.62 -8.80 -4.65
CA TYR A 127 7.80 -9.47 -5.21
C TYR A 127 7.54 -10.21 -6.53
N ASN A 128 6.28 -10.40 -6.92
CA ASN A 128 5.90 -10.98 -8.21
C ASN A 128 5.68 -9.92 -9.30
N ASP A 129 5.72 -8.61 -8.98
CA ASP A 129 5.56 -7.57 -10.00
C ASP A 129 6.86 -7.47 -10.84
N PRO A 130 6.81 -7.75 -12.15
CA PRO A 130 8.01 -7.77 -13.00
C PRO A 130 8.68 -6.40 -13.12
N ILE A 131 7.94 -5.29 -12.95
CA ILE A 131 8.50 -3.95 -12.99
C ILE A 131 9.23 -3.66 -11.68
N LEU A 132 8.59 -3.94 -10.54
CA LEU A 132 9.22 -3.72 -9.23
C LEU A 132 10.45 -4.64 -9.04
N ARG A 133 10.36 -5.88 -9.52
CA ARG A 133 11.47 -6.81 -9.58
C ARG A 133 12.61 -6.26 -10.44
N SER A 134 12.31 -5.75 -11.64
CA SER A 134 13.34 -5.13 -12.50
C SER A 134 14.02 -3.93 -11.84
N ILE A 135 13.29 -3.07 -11.13
CA ILE A 135 13.85 -1.91 -10.40
C ILE A 135 14.77 -2.40 -9.27
N THR A 136 14.34 -3.44 -8.55
CA THR A 136 15.10 -4.02 -7.44
C THR A 136 16.36 -4.75 -7.95
N ASP A 137 16.24 -5.54 -9.01
CA ASP A 137 17.35 -6.26 -9.65
C ASP A 137 18.40 -5.28 -10.21
N LYS A 138 17.96 -4.13 -10.74
CA LYS A 138 18.85 -3.06 -11.22
C LYS A 138 19.62 -2.41 -10.08
N LEU A 139 18.96 -2.08 -8.97
CA LEU A 139 19.63 -1.59 -7.77
C LEU A 139 20.65 -2.62 -7.26
N GLN A 140 20.24 -3.89 -7.16
CA GLN A 140 21.10 -4.97 -6.70
C GLN A 140 22.34 -5.11 -7.60
N THR A 141 22.15 -5.13 -8.92
CA THR A 141 23.24 -5.25 -9.90
C THR A 141 24.19 -4.05 -9.82
N ASN A 142 23.65 -2.84 -9.71
CA ASN A 142 24.45 -1.62 -9.59
C ASN A 142 25.29 -1.60 -8.30
N LEU A 143 24.70 -1.99 -7.17
CA LEU A 143 25.43 -2.07 -5.90
C LEU A 143 26.49 -3.19 -5.94
N LEU A 144 26.18 -4.33 -6.56
CA LEU A 144 27.13 -5.44 -6.70
C LEU A 144 28.33 -5.05 -7.56
N ASN A 145 28.10 -4.37 -8.69
CA ASN A 145 29.14 -3.85 -9.57
C ASN A 145 29.99 -2.79 -8.86
N LEU A 146 29.35 -1.88 -8.13
CA LEU A 146 30.03 -0.83 -7.37
C LEU A 146 30.93 -1.42 -6.28
N VAL A 147 30.49 -2.48 -5.59
CA VAL A 147 31.35 -3.20 -4.64
C VAL A 147 32.48 -3.94 -5.38
N SER A 148 32.17 -4.65 -6.46
CA SER A 148 33.15 -5.42 -7.24
C SER A 148 34.28 -4.56 -7.82
N ASP A 149 33.93 -3.41 -8.41
CA ASP A 149 34.88 -2.51 -9.05
C ASP A 149 35.79 -1.83 -8.02
N ASN A 150 35.25 -1.51 -6.85
CA ASN A 150 35.97 -0.82 -5.79
C ASN A 150 36.76 -1.78 -4.87
N VAL A 151 36.38 -3.06 -4.77
CA VAL A 151 37.18 -4.07 -4.05
C VAL A 151 38.58 -4.25 -4.65
N GLN A 152 38.76 -4.02 -5.96
CA GLN A 152 40.08 -4.06 -6.61
C GLN A 152 40.92 -2.79 -6.36
N VAL A 153 40.27 -1.63 -6.19
CA VAL A 153 40.93 -0.32 -5.99
C VAL A 153 41.43 -0.14 -4.56
N PHE A 154 40.78 -0.77 -3.58
CA PHE A 154 41.16 -0.71 -2.15
C PHE A 154 42.57 -1.25 -1.85
N GLN A 155 43.17 -2.03 -2.76
CA GLN A 155 44.51 -2.60 -2.53
C GLN A 155 45.66 -1.59 -2.69
N LYS A 156 45.41 -0.35 -3.15
CA LYS A 156 46.48 0.63 -3.47
C LYS A 156 46.30 2.06 -2.95
N GLY A 157 45.19 2.43 -2.31
CA GLY A 157 44.85 3.83 -2.01
C GLY A 157 44.37 4.11 -0.57
N ASP A 158 44.28 5.40 -0.24
CA ASP A 158 43.91 5.93 1.07
C ASP A 158 42.47 5.56 1.44
N LYS A 159 42.29 5.01 2.66
CA LYS A 159 41.05 4.35 3.10
C LYS A 159 39.86 5.32 3.21
N GLU A 160 40.13 6.59 3.44
CA GLU A 160 39.13 7.62 3.70
C GLU A 160 38.47 8.13 2.41
N GLU A 161 39.27 8.40 1.37
CA GLU A 161 38.79 8.85 0.05
C GLU A 161 37.97 7.76 -0.66
N PHE A 162 38.35 6.50 -0.44
CA PHE A 162 37.61 5.34 -0.89
C PHE A 162 36.20 5.27 -0.27
N LEU A 163 36.11 5.42 1.06
CA LEU A 163 34.83 5.34 1.77
C LEU A 163 33.89 6.48 1.36
N GLN A 164 34.42 7.69 1.15
CA GLN A 164 33.64 8.80 0.61
C GLN A 164 33.09 8.52 -0.80
N THR A 165 33.94 7.98 -1.69
CA THR A 165 33.54 7.68 -3.07
C THR A 165 32.46 6.60 -3.14
N ILE A 166 32.60 5.51 -2.35
CA ILE A 166 31.55 4.49 -2.25
C ILE A 166 30.28 5.08 -1.68
N THR A 167 30.37 5.83 -0.57
CA THR A 167 29.17 6.38 0.09
C THR A 167 28.39 7.26 -0.88
N PHE A 168 29.08 8.17 -1.58
CA PHE A 168 28.46 9.03 -2.58
C PHE A 168 27.83 8.25 -3.75
N ALA A 169 28.51 7.22 -4.26
CA ALA A 169 28.00 6.42 -5.37
C ALA A 169 26.83 5.51 -4.96
N VAL A 170 26.80 5.05 -3.71
CA VAL A 170 25.64 4.36 -3.11
C VAL A 170 24.46 5.30 -2.97
N GLU A 171 24.67 6.52 -2.45
CA GLU A 171 23.63 7.55 -2.36
C GLU A 171 23.03 7.88 -3.72
N GLN A 172 23.85 8.06 -4.76
CA GLN A 172 23.34 8.28 -6.11
C GLN A 172 22.47 7.12 -6.64
N ASN A 173 22.88 5.88 -6.39
CA ASN A 173 22.08 4.71 -6.79
C ASN A 173 20.73 4.65 -6.06
N PHE A 174 20.70 5.02 -4.78
CA PHE A 174 19.44 5.12 -4.03
C PHE A 174 18.56 6.26 -4.52
N ASP A 175 19.12 7.38 -4.97
CA ASP A 175 18.33 8.48 -5.55
C ASP A 175 17.71 8.11 -6.90
N ILE A 176 18.45 7.37 -7.74
CA ILE A 176 17.91 6.81 -8.98
C ILE A 176 16.79 5.81 -8.67
N PHE A 177 17.00 4.91 -7.72
CA PHE A 177 15.99 3.96 -7.27
C PHE A 177 14.73 4.65 -6.75
N ARG A 178 14.86 5.68 -5.91
CA ARG A 178 13.71 6.45 -5.40
C ARG A 178 12.90 7.10 -6.52
N LYS A 179 13.58 7.64 -7.55
CA LYS A 179 12.91 8.21 -8.73
C LYS A 179 12.17 7.14 -9.52
N GLU A 180 12.81 6.00 -9.81
CA GLU A 180 12.19 4.89 -10.53
C GLU A 180 10.99 4.30 -9.76
N LEU A 181 11.11 4.17 -8.44
CA LEU A 181 10.02 3.73 -7.57
C LEU A 181 8.84 4.73 -7.59
N GLY A 182 9.13 6.03 -7.53
CA GLY A 182 8.11 7.07 -7.64
C GLY A 182 7.34 7.02 -8.97
N PHE A 183 8.04 6.76 -10.09
CA PHE A 183 7.39 6.56 -11.39
C PHE A 183 6.54 5.29 -11.43
N TYR A 184 7.00 4.20 -10.82
CA TYR A 184 6.23 2.96 -10.71
C TYR A 184 4.93 3.18 -9.93
N GLU A 185 5.00 3.85 -8.77
CA GLU A 185 3.83 4.16 -7.96
C GLU A 185 2.85 5.06 -8.72
N GLN A 186 3.34 6.14 -9.34
CA GLN A 186 2.50 7.03 -10.13
C GLN A 186 1.79 6.28 -11.26
N LYS A 187 2.50 5.40 -11.98
CA LYS A 187 1.91 4.56 -13.01
C LYS A 187 0.81 3.67 -12.44
N LYS A 188 1.06 2.99 -11.32
CA LYS A 188 0.03 2.16 -10.65
C LYS A 188 -1.19 2.98 -10.26
N PHE A 189 -1.02 4.16 -9.68
CA PHE A 189 -2.14 5.06 -9.35
C PHE A 189 -2.97 5.39 -10.58
N THR A 190 -2.33 5.80 -11.69
CA THR A 190 -3.05 6.11 -12.92
C THR A 190 -3.79 4.91 -13.52
N GLU A 191 -3.25 3.70 -13.40
CA GLU A 191 -3.91 2.48 -13.84
C GLU A 191 -5.14 2.17 -12.98
N TYR A 192 -5.04 2.28 -11.65
CA TYR A 192 -6.17 2.10 -10.75
C TYR A 192 -7.27 3.13 -10.98
N ASP A 193 -6.91 4.41 -11.16
CA ASP A 193 -7.88 5.47 -11.47
C ASP A 193 -8.62 5.21 -12.78
N SER A 194 -7.89 4.79 -13.83
CA SER A 194 -8.50 4.46 -15.12
C SER A 194 -9.44 3.26 -15.02
N ASN A 195 -9.04 2.23 -14.28
CA ASN A 195 -9.87 1.04 -14.05
C ASN A 195 -11.12 1.37 -13.24
N LEU A 196 -11.00 2.21 -12.21
CA LEU A 196 -12.13 2.70 -11.42
C LEU A 196 -13.10 3.50 -12.31
N GLU A 197 -12.59 4.40 -13.15
CA GLU A 197 -13.42 5.20 -14.05
C GLU A 197 -14.19 4.31 -15.04
N ASN A 198 -13.53 3.29 -15.60
CA ASN A 198 -14.16 2.32 -16.49
C ASN A 198 -15.26 1.52 -15.76
N ALA A 199 -14.98 1.03 -14.55
CA ALA A 199 -15.98 0.33 -13.74
C ALA A 199 -17.19 1.23 -13.40
N LEU A 200 -16.97 2.51 -13.10
CA LEU A 200 -18.05 3.47 -12.87
C LEU A 200 -18.89 3.72 -14.13
N LYS A 201 -18.26 3.84 -15.31
CA LYS A 201 -18.97 3.97 -16.59
C LYS A 201 -19.83 2.76 -16.88
N GLU A 202 -19.30 1.55 -16.68
CA GLU A 202 -20.03 0.30 -16.86
C GLU A 202 -21.18 0.18 -15.86
N ASN A 203 -20.94 0.50 -14.58
CA ASN A 203 -21.98 0.48 -13.56
C ASN A 203 -23.13 1.44 -13.92
N LYS A 204 -22.83 2.66 -14.37
CA LYS A 204 -23.83 3.61 -14.85
C LYS A 204 -24.60 3.07 -16.06
N LYS A 205 -23.91 2.42 -17.00
CA LYS A 205 -24.54 1.78 -18.17
C LYS A 205 -25.51 0.67 -17.75
N LEU A 206 -25.09 -0.21 -16.85
CA LEU A 206 -25.93 -1.30 -16.31
C LEU A 206 -27.12 -0.75 -15.52
N THR A 207 -26.90 0.26 -14.68
CA THR A 207 -27.97 0.95 -13.93
C THR A 207 -29.02 1.53 -14.87
N ASN A 208 -28.60 2.16 -15.97
CA ASN A 208 -29.53 2.68 -16.99
C ASN A 208 -30.30 1.55 -17.69
N GLN A 209 -29.66 0.42 -17.97
CA GLN A 209 -30.34 -0.74 -18.56
C GLN A 209 -31.37 -1.33 -17.59
N ILE A 210 -31.04 -1.44 -16.31
CA ILE A 210 -31.96 -1.88 -15.25
C ILE A 210 -33.18 -0.95 -15.18
N SER A 211 -32.98 0.37 -15.20
CA SER A 211 -34.08 1.34 -15.19
C SER A 211 -35.03 1.14 -16.37
N LYS A 212 -34.48 1.02 -17.59
CA LYS A 212 -35.29 0.80 -18.81
C LYS A 212 -36.06 -0.52 -18.77
N LEU A 213 -35.46 -1.57 -18.22
CA LEU A 213 -36.13 -2.87 -18.07
C LEU A 213 -37.26 -2.80 -17.05
N LYS A 214 -37.07 -2.07 -15.93
CA LYS A 214 -38.12 -1.82 -14.94
C LYS A 214 -39.30 -1.05 -15.55
N GLU A 215 -39.05 0.05 -16.28
CA GLU A 215 -40.11 0.82 -16.93
C GLU A 215 -40.92 -0.03 -17.92
N ARG A 216 -40.24 -0.88 -18.71
CA ARG A 216 -40.91 -1.83 -19.63
C ARG A 216 -41.74 -2.86 -18.87
N TRP A 217 -41.20 -3.39 -17.78
CA TRP A 217 -41.91 -4.34 -16.92
C TRP A 217 -43.17 -3.70 -16.32
N ASP A 218 -43.05 -2.51 -15.75
CA ASP A 218 -44.16 -1.77 -15.15
C ASP A 218 -45.23 -1.45 -16.20
N SER A 219 -44.83 -1.04 -17.41
CA SER A 219 -45.76 -0.82 -18.53
C SER A 219 -46.54 -2.09 -18.92
N LEU A 220 -45.87 -3.25 -18.91
CA LEU A 220 -46.49 -4.55 -19.18
C LEU A 220 -47.50 -4.93 -18.09
N VAL A 221 -47.14 -4.71 -16.83
CA VAL A 221 -48.02 -4.95 -15.68
C VAL A 221 -49.24 -4.01 -15.71
N GLU A 222 -49.05 -2.73 -16.03
CA GLU A 222 -50.11 -1.73 -16.17
C GLU A 222 -51.08 -2.12 -17.29
N SER A 223 -50.56 -2.54 -18.45
CA SER A 223 -51.37 -3.00 -19.59
C SER A 223 -52.18 -4.26 -19.25
N ALA A 224 -51.58 -5.22 -18.54
CA ALA A 224 -52.29 -6.41 -18.08
C ALA A 224 -53.41 -6.07 -17.07
N ARG A 225 -53.16 -5.13 -16.15
CA ARG A 225 -54.18 -4.62 -15.21
C ARG A 225 -55.32 -3.92 -15.93
N GLN A 226 -55.03 -3.10 -16.93
CA GLN A 226 -56.05 -2.41 -17.74
C GLN A 226 -56.92 -3.40 -18.52
N LYS A 227 -56.32 -4.42 -19.16
CA LYS A 227 -57.08 -5.48 -19.84
C LYS A 227 -58.02 -6.23 -18.88
N LYS A 228 -57.54 -6.56 -17.67
CA LYS A 228 -58.39 -7.19 -16.65
C LYS A 228 -59.56 -6.30 -16.20
N LYS A 229 -59.34 -4.99 -16.11
CA LYS A 229 -60.40 -4.01 -15.77
C LYS A 229 -61.43 -3.80 -16.89
N GLN A 230 -61.07 -4.02 -18.15
CA GLN A 230 -62.00 -3.87 -19.29
C GLN A 230 -62.85 -5.14 -19.55
N VAL A 231 -62.46 -6.28 -19.00
CA VAL A 231 -63.15 -7.57 -19.15
C VAL A 231 -64.13 -7.85 -17.99
N LEU A 232 -64.12 -7.01 -16.96
CA LEU A 232 -65.07 -6.98 -15.84
C LEU A 232 -66.08 -5.85 -16.05
#